data_AF-A0A345PP57-F1
#
_entry.id   AF-A0A345PP57-F1
#
_cell.length_a   1.000
_cell.length_b   1.000
_cell.length_c   1.000
_cell.angle_alpha   90.00
_cell.angle_beta   90.00
_cell.angle_gamma   90.00
#
_symmetry.space_group_name_H-M   'P 1'
#
loop_
_entity.id
_entity.type
_entity.pdbx_description
1 polymer ?
#
loop_
_entity_poly.entity_id
_entity_poly.type
_entity_poly.pdbx_seq_one_letter_code
_entity_poly.pdbx_strand_id
1 'polypeptide(L)'
;MLFDFIETGRGIQILYQYAKQEILESDFFDLTAEGYQQLSEIEQTQKWYILNAEKLNQNYIEEGAYFIVNEKEKNILLRAVQFIHFTSEKLATNASFLERLLYSKHCMPDCFFSTSTKNENENCRIIQLGQSDDKN
;
A
#
# COMPACT_ATOMS: atom_id res chain seq x y z
N MET A 1 4.25 -16.64 -12.98
CA MET A 1 5.43 -17.20 -12.28
C MET A 1 6.56 -16.19 -12.04
N LEU A 2 7.07 -15.44 -13.03
CA LEU A 2 8.05 -14.35 -12.76
C LEU A 2 7.41 -13.00 -12.45
N PHE A 3 6.36 -12.61 -13.19
CA PHE A 3 5.61 -11.37 -12.96
C PHE A 3 4.98 -11.33 -11.55
N ASP A 4 4.41 -12.45 -11.10
CA ASP A 4 3.82 -12.55 -9.75
C ASP A 4 4.85 -12.31 -8.63
N PHE A 5 6.10 -12.75 -8.83
CA PHE A 5 7.18 -12.56 -7.86
C PHE A 5 7.63 -11.10 -7.80
N ILE A 6 7.76 -10.44 -8.95
CA ILE A 6 8.11 -9.01 -9.03
C ILE A 6 7.02 -8.14 -8.40
N GLU A 7 5.76 -8.41 -8.72
CA GLU A 7 4.64 -7.68 -8.14
C GLU A 7 4.54 -7.92 -6.62
N THR A 8 4.73 -9.16 -6.16
CA THR A 8 4.74 -9.49 -4.73
C THR A 8 5.88 -8.78 -3.99
N GLY A 9 7.11 -8.82 -4.51
CA GLY A 9 8.25 -8.13 -3.90
C GLY A 9 8.03 -6.62 -3.79
N ARG A 10 7.43 -6.01 -4.81
CA ARG A 10 7.00 -4.61 -4.79
C ARG A 10 5.92 -4.34 -3.74
N GLY A 11 4.92 -5.21 -3.64
CA GLY A 11 3.90 -5.11 -2.59
C GLY A 11 4.51 -5.18 -1.19
N ILE A 12 5.48 -6.07 -0.96
CA ILE A 12 6.21 -6.16 0.32
C ILE A 12 7.01 -4.88 0.59
N GLN A 13 7.63 -4.29 -0.43
CA GLN A 13 8.34 -3.00 -0.28
C GLN A 13 7.40 -1.89 0.20
N ILE A 14 6.21 -1.78 -0.40
CA ILE A 14 5.21 -0.78 -0.03
C ILE A 14 4.68 -1.04 1.38
N LEU A 15 4.34 -2.30 1.69
CA LEU A 15 3.90 -2.69 3.04
C LEU A 15 4.97 -2.38 4.08
N TYR A 16 6.23 -2.68 3.79
CA TYR A 16 7.35 -2.41 4.70
C TYR A 16 7.53 -0.91 4.99
N GLN A 17 7.24 -0.06 4.02
CA GLN A 17 7.36 1.38 4.17
C GLN A 17 6.14 1.98 4.89
N TYR A 18 4.93 1.58 4.53
CA TYR A 18 3.71 2.30 4.92
C TYR A 18 2.80 1.55 5.88
N ALA A 19 2.88 0.23 6.02
CA ALA A 19 1.97 -0.50 6.90
C ALA A 19 2.46 -0.49 8.36
N LYS A 20 1.54 -0.29 9.31
CA LYS A 20 1.75 -0.55 10.75
C LYS A 20 1.00 -1.79 11.24
N GLN A 21 0.00 -2.23 10.48
CA GLN A 21 -0.83 -3.41 10.77
C GLN A 21 -1.13 -4.16 9.47
N GLU A 22 -1.66 -5.38 9.62
CA GLU A 22 -2.16 -6.16 8.48
C GLU A 22 -3.28 -5.41 7.76
N ILE A 23 -3.17 -5.40 6.42
CA ILE A 23 -4.14 -4.82 5.50
C ILE A 23 -5.03 -5.94 4.95
N LEU A 24 -6.34 -5.75 5.07
CA LEU A 24 -7.37 -6.66 4.59
C LEU A 24 -8.13 -6.03 3.43
N GLU A 25 -8.93 -6.82 2.72
CA GLU A 25 -9.76 -6.31 1.62
C GLU A 25 -10.77 -5.24 2.08
N SER A 26 -11.27 -5.36 3.31
CA SER A 26 -12.18 -4.39 3.93
C SER A 26 -11.53 -3.04 4.27
N ASP A 27 -10.20 -2.94 4.21
CA ASP A 27 -9.46 -1.71 4.50
C ASP A 27 -9.34 -0.79 3.26
N PHE A 28 -9.91 -1.19 2.12
CA PHE A 28 -9.92 -0.39 0.90
C PHE A 28 -11.29 0.24 0.69
N PHE A 29 -11.38 1.55 0.87
CA PHE A 29 -12.59 2.34 0.63
C PHE A 29 -12.56 2.95 -0.77
N ASP A 30 -13.70 3.09 -1.43
CA ASP A 30 -13.74 3.77 -2.74
C ASP A 30 -13.30 5.25 -2.58
N LEU A 31 -12.51 5.75 -3.54
CA LEU A 31 -12.07 7.15 -3.55
C LEU A 31 -13.28 8.10 -3.72
N THR A 32 -13.30 9.19 -2.94
CA THR A 32 -14.36 10.19 -3.00
C THR A 32 -14.31 11.00 -4.30
N ALA A 33 -15.44 11.61 -4.68
CA ALA A 33 -15.51 12.46 -5.87
C ALA A 33 -14.50 13.63 -5.84
N GLU A 34 -14.30 14.24 -4.67
CA GLU A 34 -13.29 15.29 -4.46
C GLU A 34 -11.87 14.76 -4.69
N GLY A 35 -11.57 13.54 -4.24
CA GLY A 35 -10.29 12.90 -4.52
C GLY A 35 -10.07 12.61 -6.00
N TYR A 36 -11.14 12.29 -6.73
CA TYR A 36 -11.06 12.14 -8.18
C TYR A 36 -10.73 13.46 -8.90
N GLN A 37 -11.18 14.61 -8.41
CA GLN A 37 -10.86 15.91 -9.01
C GLN A 37 -9.36 16.27 -8.91
N GLN A 38 -8.62 15.62 -8.00
CA GLN A 38 -7.17 15.79 -7.86
C GLN A 38 -6.35 14.80 -8.69
N LEU A 39 -7.01 13.85 -9.38
CA LEU A 39 -6.36 12.96 -10.35
C LEU A 39 -6.25 13.68 -11.70
N SER A 40 -5.24 13.32 -12.49
CA SER A 40 -5.20 13.70 -13.91
C SER A 40 -6.38 13.08 -14.67
N GLU A 41 -6.74 13.65 -15.83
CA GLU A 41 -7.87 13.15 -16.64
C GLU A 41 -7.74 11.66 -16.98
N ILE A 42 -6.52 11.18 -17.22
CA ILE A 42 -6.24 9.77 -17.53
C ILE A 42 -6.50 8.90 -16.30
N GLU A 43 -6.01 9.30 -15.12
CA GLU A 43 -6.18 8.56 -13.88
C GLU A 43 -7.65 8.50 -13.43
N GLN A 44 -8.45 9.53 -13.75
CA GLN A 44 -9.89 9.56 -13.45
C GLN A 44 -10.69 8.46 -14.18
N THR A 45 -10.14 7.88 -15.25
CA THR A 45 -10.76 6.76 -15.97
C THR A 45 -10.64 5.42 -15.23
N GLN A 46 -9.84 5.36 -14.17
CA GLN A 46 -9.55 4.14 -13.42
C GLN A 46 -10.27 4.10 -12.07
N LYS A 47 -10.42 2.90 -11.51
CA LYS A 47 -10.95 2.74 -10.16
C LYS A 47 -9.84 2.92 -9.11
N TRP A 48 -10.09 3.79 -8.15
CA TRP A 48 -9.17 4.15 -7.08
C TRP A 48 -9.78 3.88 -5.70
N TYR A 49 -8.90 3.52 -4.77
CA TYR A 49 -9.23 3.19 -3.41
C TYR A 49 -8.38 3.98 -2.43
N ILE A 50 -8.99 4.43 -1.35
CA ILE A 50 -8.33 4.94 -0.16
C ILE A 50 -8.03 3.76 0.76
N LEU A 51 -6.78 3.64 1.19
CA LEU A 51 -6.40 2.65 2.20
C LEU A 51 -6.65 3.22 3.59
N ASN A 52 -7.25 2.40 4.47
CA ASN A 52 -7.57 2.77 5.85
C ASN A 52 -6.35 3.32 6.59
N ALA A 53 -6.42 4.58 7.03
CA ALA A 53 -5.35 5.27 7.75
C ALA A 53 -4.97 4.59 9.07
N GLU A 54 -5.88 3.83 9.68
CA GLU A 54 -5.61 3.03 10.87
C GLU A 54 -4.67 1.85 10.60
N LYS A 55 -4.45 1.47 9.35
CA LYS A 55 -3.48 0.43 8.97
C LYS A 55 -2.11 0.99 8.62
N LEU A 56 -2.00 2.31 8.52
CA LEU A 56 -0.83 2.98 7.99
C LEU A 56 0.05 3.61 9.08
N ASN A 57 1.35 3.59 8.82
CA ASN A 57 2.37 4.28 9.59
C ASN A 57 2.38 5.76 9.20
N GLN A 58 1.83 6.59 10.10
CA GLN A 58 1.66 8.03 9.89
C GLN A 58 2.99 8.79 9.84
N ASN A 59 4.13 8.19 10.18
CA ASN A 59 5.44 8.82 10.02
C ASN A 59 5.84 9.04 8.55
N TYR A 60 5.16 8.35 7.62
CA TYR A 60 5.44 8.41 6.18
C TYR A 60 4.28 9.00 5.38
N ILE A 61 3.24 9.49 6.06
CA ILE A 61 2.06 10.08 5.44
C ILE A 61 1.89 11.46 6.02
N GLU A 62 1.76 12.46 5.16
CA GLU A 62 1.54 13.83 5.58
C GLU A 62 0.20 13.95 6.33
N GLU A 63 0.13 14.84 7.30
CA GLU A 63 -1.10 15.08 8.05
C GLU A 63 -2.23 15.52 7.12
N GLY A 64 -3.40 14.88 7.25
CA GLY A 64 -4.54 15.13 6.36
C GLY A 64 -4.44 14.47 4.98
N ALA A 65 -3.37 13.73 4.69
CA ALA A 65 -3.21 13.02 3.44
C ALA A 65 -3.78 11.59 3.50
N TYR A 66 -4.18 11.10 2.33
CA TYR A 66 -4.74 9.78 2.09
C TYR A 66 -3.78 9.00 1.21
N PHE A 67 -3.51 7.76 1.60
CA PHE A 67 -2.80 6.82 0.76
C PHE A 67 -3.81 6.15 -0.18
N ILE A 68 -3.65 6.35 -1.48
CA ILE A 68 -4.55 5.83 -2.48
C ILE A 68 -3.85 4.87 -3.45
N VAL A 69 -4.61 3.90 -3.93
CA VAL A 69 -4.14 2.84 -4.80
C VAL A 69 -5.19 2.55 -5.87
N ASN A 70 -4.76 2.20 -7.08
CA ASN A 70 -5.70 1.71 -8.09
C ASN A 70 -6.04 0.22 -7.88
N GLU A 71 -6.95 -0.31 -8.68
CA GLU A 71 -7.36 -1.73 -8.61
C GLU A 71 -6.17 -2.70 -8.72
N LYS A 72 -5.24 -2.46 -9.64
CA LYS A 72 -4.06 -3.32 -9.82
C LYS A 72 -3.22 -3.34 -8.55
N GLU A 73 -2.98 -2.16 -7.99
CA GLU A 73 -2.17 -1.98 -6.79
C GLU A 73 -2.81 -2.60 -5.54
N LYS A 74 -4.13 -2.40 -5.35
CA LYS A 74 -4.90 -3.08 -4.30
C LYS A 74 -4.65 -4.59 -4.33
N ASN A 75 -4.77 -5.19 -5.52
CA ASN A 75 -4.55 -6.63 -5.69
C ASN A 75 -3.11 -7.06 -5.40
N ILE A 76 -2.13 -6.22 -5.72
CA ILE A 76 -0.72 -6.49 -5.43
C ILE A 76 -0.44 -6.45 -3.92
N LEU A 77 -1.01 -5.49 -3.20
CA LEU A 77 -0.91 -5.43 -1.73
C LEU A 77 -1.55 -6.65 -1.07
N LEU A 78 -2.75 -7.05 -1.50
CA LEU A 78 -3.44 -8.22 -0.97
C LEU A 78 -2.66 -9.52 -1.23
N ARG A 79 -2.08 -9.69 -2.43
CA ARG A 79 -1.20 -10.83 -2.73
C ARG A 79 0.07 -10.83 -1.88
N ALA A 80 0.65 -9.65 -1.64
CA ALA A 80 1.80 -9.54 -0.76
C ALA A 80 1.48 -9.94 0.68
N VAL A 81 0.31 -9.55 1.22
CA VAL A 81 -0.18 -10.01 2.53
C VAL A 81 -0.33 -11.53 2.55
N GLN A 82 -0.94 -12.13 1.54
CA GLN A 82 -1.05 -13.59 1.42
C GLN A 82 0.32 -14.28 1.39
N PHE A 83 1.27 -13.72 0.64
CA PHE A 83 2.63 -14.24 0.57
C PHE A 83 3.38 -14.13 1.91
N ILE A 84 3.18 -13.03 2.64
CA ILE A 84 3.74 -12.85 3.99
C ILE A 84 3.23 -13.93 4.93
N HIS A 85 1.93 -14.23 4.90
CA HIS A 85 1.36 -15.32 5.69
C HIS A 85 1.97 -16.66 5.33
N PHE A 86 2.02 -16.99 4.04
CA PHE A 86 2.59 -18.24 3.54
C PHE A 86 4.07 -18.42 3.92
N THR A 87 4.89 -17.38 3.75
CA THR A 87 6.33 -17.47 4.04
C THR A 87 6.65 -17.45 5.54
N SER A 88 5.76 -16.88 6.35
CA SER A 88 5.92 -16.80 7.80
C SER A 88 5.19 -17.91 8.57
N GLU A 89 4.69 -18.95 7.91
CA GLU A 89 3.98 -20.08 8.55
C GLU A 89 4.80 -20.76 9.65
N LYS A 90 6.13 -20.72 9.56
CA LYS A 90 7.05 -21.31 10.55
C LYS A 90 7.30 -20.42 11.77
N LEU A 91 6.87 -19.16 11.74
CA LEU A 91 6.96 -18.28 12.91
C LEU A 91 5.90 -18.66 13.94
N ALA A 92 6.13 -18.25 15.19
CA ALA A 92 5.15 -18.44 16.26
C ALA A 92 3.80 -17.82 15.87
N THR A 93 2.69 -18.46 16.24
CA THR A 93 1.34 -18.01 15.86
C THR A 93 1.02 -16.62 16.39
N ASN A 94 1.63 -16.22 17.51
CA ASN A 94 1.51 -14.89 18.12
C ASN A 94 2.45 -13.83 17.53
N ALA A 95 3.27 -14.16 16.52
CA ALA A 95 4.08 -13.19 15.82
C ALA A 95 3.18 -12.14 15.15
N SER A 96 3.49 -10.87 15.41
CA SER A 96 2.80 -9.73 14.84
C SER A 96 2.96 -9.67 13.32
N PHE A 97 2.07 -8.95 12.65
CA PHE A 97 2.16 -8.73 11.21
C PHE A 97 3.52 -8.09 10.81
N LEU A 98 4.04 -7.16 11.63
CA LEU A 98 5.31 -6.50 11.35
C LEU A 98 6.50 -7.46 11.43
N GLU A 99 6.50 -8.40 12.38
CA GLU A 99 7.54 -9.44 12.46
C GLU A 99 7.49 -10.37 11.25
N ARG A 100 6.28 -10.77 10.82
CA ARG A 100 6.07 -11.58 9.62
C ARG A 100 6.52 -10.85 8.35
N LEU A 101 6.21 -9.56 8.25
CA LEU A 101 6.62 -8.69 7.16
C LEU A 101 8.15 -8.53 7.10
N LEU A 102 8.80 -8.32 8.26
CA LEU A 102 10.25 -8.24 8.35
C LEU A 102 10.92 -9.56 7.92
N TYR A 103 10.39 -10.70 8.39
CA TYR A 103 10.85 -12.01 7.96
C TYR A 103 10.72 -12.20 6.45
N SER A 104 9.56 -11.84 5.88
CA SER A 104 9.30 -11.95 4.44
C SER A 104 10.23 -11.06 3.62
N LYS A 105 10.52 -9.85 4.10
CA LYS A 105 11.54 -8.96 3.51
C LYS A 105 12.91 -9.63 3.50
N HIS A 106 13.33 -10.29 4.57
CA HIS A 106 14.62 -11.00 4.61
C HIS A 106 14.70 -12.18 3.62
N CYS A 107 13.55 -12.72 3.19
CA CYS A 107 13.49 -13.75 2.17
C CYS A 107 13.51 -13.21 0.72
N MET A 108 13.40 -11.89 0.55
CA MET A 108 13.39 -11.25 -0.77
C MET A 108 14.80 -10.87 -1.22
N PRO A 109 15.10 -10.92 -2.53
CA PRO A 109 16.37 -10.42 -3.06
C PRO A 109 16.58 -8.94 -2.74
N ASP A 110 17.82 -8.57 -2.39
CA ASP A 110 18.18 -7.20 -1.99
C ASP A 110 17.83 -6.14 -3.06
N CYS A 111 17.77 -6.52 -4.34
CA CYS A 111 17.44 -5.62 -5.44
C CYS A 111 16.04 -4.99 -5.31
N PHE A 112 15.10 -5.61 -4.58
CA PHE A 112 13.78 -5.03 -4.30
C PHE A 112 13.83 -3.87 -3.30
N PHE A 113 14.87 -3.79 -2.47
CA PHE A 113 15.01 -2.78 -1.41
C PHE A 113 16.19 -1.84 -1.65
N SER A 114 16.97 -2.05 -2.72
CA SER A 114 18.01 -1.13 -3.15
C SER A 114 17.39 0.19 -3.63
N THR A 115 17.85 1.31 -3.07
CA THR A 115 17.27 2.65 -3.15
C THR A 115 17.36 3.35 -4.52
N SER A 116 17.55 2.60 -5.60
CA SER A 116 17.91 3.15 -6.91
C SER A 116 16.71 3.57 -7.78
N THR A 117 15.47 3.28 -7.38
CA THR A 117 14.29 3.61 -8.19
C THR A 117 13.32 4.46 -7.37
N LYS A 118 13.40 5.79 -7.54
CA LYS A 118 12.24 6.66 -7.36
C LYS A 118 11.23 6.30 -8.44
N ASN A 119 10.41 5.28 -8.19
CA ASN A 119 9.24 5.06 -9.01
C ASN A 119 8.20 6.08 -8.54
N GLU A 120 8.11 7.21 -9.25
CA GLU A 120 6.86 7.96 -9.32
C GLU A 120 5.85 7.00 -9.96
N ASN A 121 5.15 6.24 -9.10
CA ASN A 121 4.32 5.14 -9.54
C ASN A 121 2.88 5.63 -9.65
N GLU A 122 2.39 5.80 -10.87
CA GLU A 122 1.01 6.18 -11.17
C GLU A 122 -0.04 5.18 -10.64
N ASN A 123 0.36 4.08 -9.99
CA ASN A 123 -0.54 3.07 -9.42
C ASN A 123 -0.75 3.20 -7.90
N CYS A 124 0.12 3.93 -7.19
CA CYS A 124 0.01 4.19 -5.75
C CYS A 124 0.53 5.60 -5.41
N ARG A 125 -0.24 6.37 -4.66
CA ARG A 125 0.16 7.75 -4.32
C ARG A 125 -0.44 8.23 -3.01
N ILE A 126 0.19 9.24 -2.43
CA ILE A 126 -0.35 9.98 -1.28
C ILE A 126 -0.94 11.27 -1.82
N ILE A 127 -2.19 11.56 -1.48
CA ILE A 127 -2.88 12.80 -1.88
C ILE A 127 -3.47 13.50 -0.66
N GLN A 128 -3.41 14.82 -0.63
CA GLN A 128 -4.13 15.61 0.38
C GLN A 128 -5.54 15.91 -0.12
N LEU A 129 -6.57 15.29 0.45
CA LEU A 129 -7.93 15.75 0.17
C LEU A 129 -8.11 17.06 0.92
N GLY A 130 -8.25 18.16 0.20
CA GLY A 130 -8.46 19.47 0.80
C GLY A 130 -9.65 19.37 1.75
N GLN A 131 -9.47 19.79 3.00
CA GLN A 131 -10.62 20.08 3.84
C GLN A 131 -11.38 21.17 3.11
N SER A 132 -12.59 20.85 2.66
CA SER A 132 -13.58 21.87 2.33
C SER A 132 -13.70 22.71 3.60
N ASP A 133 -13.03 23.87 3.61
CA ASP A 133 -13.26 24.90 4.62
C ASP A 133 -14.76 25.21 4.55
N ASP A 134 -15.52 24.66 5.50
CA ASP A 134 -16.83 25.18 5.85
C ASP A 134 -16.59 26.61 6.36
N LYS A 135 -16.53 27.55 5.41
CA LYS A 135 -16.62 28.98 5.66
C LYS A 135 -18.04 29.27 6.15
N ASN A 136 -18.24 29.16 7.45
CA ASN A 136 -19.28 29.92 8.15
C ASN A 136 -18.90 31.40 8.22
#